data_AF-A0A226EZE5-F1
#
_entry.id   AF-A0A226EZE5-F1
#
_cell.length_a   1.000
_cell.length_b   1.000
_cell.length_c   1.000
_cell.angle_alpha   90.00
_cell.angle_beta   90.00
_cell.angle_gamma   90.00
#
_symmetry.space_group_name_H-M   'P 1'
#
loop_
_entity.id
_entity.type
_entity.pdbx_description
1 polymer ?
#
loop_
_entity_poly.entity_id
_entity_poly.type
_entity_poly.pdbx_seq_one_letter_code
_entity_poly.pdbx_strand_id
1 'polypeptide(L)'
;MNNTTKNTKKRTYPISIYNPFVLLENIDVAMARMKKFSKSKHKIETKPKEYFHVHTLALIGEDLGTDSEAEDDPVWAQKRRKNRVEDFFDLNSGEKELIIMWNLFITRYRTRYVGKCHVLQACKDFVKEYGSDIFSKRLYNNFILHLTNLGDHKILPAKQVVRVVRSLKKNCFIED
;
A
#
# COMPACT_ATOMS: atom_id res chain seq x y z
N MET A 1 -1.42 44.95 -23.50
CA MET A 1 -1.91 44.14 -22.37
C MET A 1 -1.94 42.69 -22.83
N ASN A 2 -0.87 41.92 -22.57
CA ASN A 2 -0.74 40.55 -23.06
C ASN A 2 -0.97 39.58 -21.91
N ASN A 3 -2.17 39.02 -21.84
CA ASN A 3 -2.52 37.95 -20.92
C ASN A 3 -1.82 36.66 -21.36
N THR A 4 -0.69 36.35 -20.73
CA THR A 4 -0.05 35.04 -20.83
C THR A 4 -0.84 34.05 -19.98
N THR A 5 -1.77 33.33 -20.61
CA THR A 5 -2.36 32.10 -20.07
C THR A 5 -1.27 31.07 -19.87
N LYS A 6 -0.70 31.01 -18.65
CA LYS A 6 0.15 29.91 -18.21
C LYS A 6 -0.70 28.64 -18.21
N ASN A 7 -0.51 27.81 -19.22
CA ASN A 7 -1.09 26.48 -19.31
C ASN A 7 -0.46 25.61 -18.21
N THR A 8 -1.06 25.61 -17.02
CA THR A 8 -0.65 24.78 -15.90
C THR A 8 -1.11 23.35 -16.18
N LYS A 9 -0.27 22.55 -16.85
CA LYS A 9 -0.47 21.10 -16.94
C LYS A 9 -0.71 20.57 -15.52
N LYS A 10 -1.92 20.08 -15.26
CA LYS A 10 -2.31 19.52 -13.96
C LYS A 10 -1.38 18.33 -13.68
N ARG A 11 -0.52 18.45 -12.66
CA ARG A 11 0.33 17.33 -12.22
C ARG A 11 -0.58 16.21 -11.76
N THR A 12 -0.50 15.07 -12.44
CA THR A 12 -1.22 13.85 -12.08
C THR A 12 -0.22 12.72 -12.15
N TYR A 13 -0.26 11.81 -11.18
CA TYR A 13 0.59 10.63 -11.24
C TYR A 13 -0.08 9.54 -12.06
N PRO A 14 0.67 8.82 -12.89
CA PRO A 14 0.22 7.54 -13.41
C PRO A 14 -0.21 6.64 -12.25
N ILE A 15 -1.39 6.06 -12.39
CA ILE A 15 -1.96 5.04 -11.50
C ILE A 15 -0.94 3.91 -11.22
N SER A 16 -0.11 3.57 -12.21
CA SER A 16 0.92 2.53 -12.14
C SER A 16 2.07 2.79 -11.15
N ILE A 17 2.23 4.03 -10.68
CA ILE A 17 3.22 4.38 -9.64
C ILE A 17 2.75 3.94 -8.25
N TYR A 18 1.43 3.84 -8.08
CA TYR A 18 0.84 3.28 -6.87
C TYR A 18 0.89 1.75 -6.91
N ASN A 19 1.01 1.14 -5.73
CA ASN A 19 1.02 -0.31 -5.59
C ASN A 19 -0.14 -0.92 -6.39
N PRO A 20 0.09 -1.89 -7.32
CA PRO A 20 -0.98 -2.53 -8.09
C PRO A 20 -2.10 -3.12 -7.23
N PHE A 21 -1.87 -3.40 -5.94
CA PHE A 21 -2.92 -3.78 -4.99
C PHE A 21 -3.95 -2.66 -4.72
N VAL A 22 -3.59 -1.38 -4.84
CA VAL A 22 -4.52 -0.22 -4.81
C VAL A 22 -5.53 -0.30 -5.97
N LEU A 23 -5.19 -1.06 -7.01
CA LEU A 23 -5.85 -1.08 -8.31
C LEU A 23 -6.12 -2.50 -8.79
N LEU A 24 -6.23 -3.48 -7.87
CA LEU A 24 -6.83 -4.75 -8.22
C LEU A 24 -8.31 -4.51 -8.49
N GLU A 25 -8.60 -4.14 -9.74
CA GLU A 25 -9.66 -4.82 -10.45
C GLU A 25 -9.46 -6.32 -10.23
N ASN A 26 -10.54 -6.97 -9.81
CA ASN A 26 -10.69 -8.42 -9.65
C ASN A 26 -10.32 -8.98 -8.27
N ILE A 27 -11.19 -8.66 -7.31
CA ILE A 27 -11.52 -9.50 -6.13
C ILE A 27 -11.63 -10.99 -6.54
N ASP A 28 -12.07 -11.28 -7.76
CA ASP A 28 -12.22 -12.63 -8.32
C ASP A 28 -10.91 -13.43 -8.34
N VAL A 29 -9.76 -12.80 -8.59
CA VAL A 29 -8.46 -13.49 -8.64
C VAL A 29 -7.99 -13.88 -7.23
N ALA A 30 -8.26 -13.02 -6.24
CA ALA A 30 -7.96 -13.31 -4.83
C ALA A 30 -8.88 -14.41 -4.28
N MET A 31 -10.17 -14.35 -4.60
CA MET A 31 -11.17 -15.36 -4.22
C MET A 31 -10.91 -16.72 -4.89
N ALA A 32 -10.44 -16.73 -6.14
CA ALA A 32 -10.09 -17.97 -6.86
C ALA A 32 -8.89 -18.71 -6.25
N ARG A 33 -7.94 -17.99 -5.64
CA ARG A 33 -6.82 -18.60 -4.91
C ARG A 33 -7.25 -19.29 -3.62
N MET A 34 -8.24 -18.77 -2.91
CA MET A 34 -8.72 -19.36 -1.64
C MET A 34 -9.57 -20.63 -1.85
N LYS A 35 -10.25 -20.77 -2.99
CA LYS A 35 -11.15 -21.91 -3.27
C LYS A 35 -10.45 -23.22 -3.65
N LYS A 36 -9.13 -23.21 -3.91
CA LYS A 36 -8.40 -24.40 -4.41
C LYS A 36 -7.90 -25.38 -3.34
N PHE A 37 -8.10 -25.10 -2.05
CA PHE A 37 -7.56 -25.94 -0.96
C PHE A 37 -8.50 -27.01 -0.41
N SER A 38 -9.73 -27.12 -0.90
CA SER A 38 -10.66 -28.17 -0.45
C SER A 38 -10.91 -29.17 -1.57
N LYS A 39 -10.13 -30.27 -1.59
CA LYS A 39 -10.55 -31.64 -1.95
C LYS A 39 -9.35 -32.58 -2.07
N SER A 40 -9.16 -33.45 -1.08
CA SER A 40 -9.26 -34.92 -1.21
C SER A 40 -8.73 -35.59 0.07
N LYS A 41 -9.51 -36.48 0.68
CA LYS A 41 -9.09 -37.28 1.84
C LYS A 41 -8.89 -38.73 1.39
N HIS A 42 -7.65 -39.10 1.11
CA HIS A 42 -7.22 -40.50 1.05
C HIS A 42 -6.14 -40.70 2.12
N LYS A 43 -6.40 -41.59 3.08
CA LYS A 43 -5.47 -41.93 4.16
C LYS A 43 -4.50 -42.99 3.63
N ILE A 44 -3.35 -42.55 3.17
CA ILE A 44 -2.20 -43.41 2.84
C ILE A 44 -1.26 -43.33 4.03
N GLU A 45 -0.97 -44.45 4.67
CA GLU A 45 -0.01 -44.52 5.77
C GLU A 45 1.40 -44.53 5.18
N THR A 46 1.98 -43.33 5.06
CA THR A 46 3.34 -43.10 4.57
C THR A 46 4.27 -42.85 5.75
N LYS A 47 5.51 -43.35 5.69
CA LYS A 47 6.60 -43.02 6.62
C LYS A 47 6.61 -41.50 6.92
N PRO A 48 6.94 -41.06 8.15
CA PRO A 48 7.03 -39.63 8.47
C PRO A 48 8.00 -38.99 7.49
N LYS A 49 7.50 -38.05 6.70
CA LYS A 49 8.28 -37.37 5.68
C LYS A 49 9.06 -36.27 6.37
N GLU A 50 10.38 -36.26 6.19
CA GLU A 50 11.22 -35.16 6.65
C GLU A 50 10.91 -33.92 5.81
N TYR A 51 10.65 -32.80 6.48
CA TYR A 51 10.47 -31.51 5.85
C TYR A 51 11.66 -30.62 6.18
N PHE A 52 12.01 -29.73 5.27
CA PHE A 52 13.12 -28.80 5.42
C PHE A 52 12.63 -27.37 5.17
N HIS A 53 13.12 -26.43 5.96
CA HIS A 53 12.93 -25.00 5.71
C HIS A 53 13.50 -24.62 4.34
N VAL A 54 12.78 -23.81 3.55
CA VAL A 54 13.13 -23.54 2.15
C VAL A 54 14.40 -22.69 2.06
N HIS A 55 14.59 -21.77 3.00
CA HIS A 55 15.72 -20.86 2.97
C HIS A 55 16.96 -21.42 3.70
N THR A 56 16.76 -22.01 4.88
CA THR A 56 17.86 -22.47 5.73
C THR A 56 18.25 -23.93 5.49
N LEU A 57 17.39 -24.70 4.80
CA LEU A 57 17.53 -26.15 4.62
C LEU A 57 17.64 -26.92 5.94
N ALA A 58 17.26 -26.30 7.06
CA ALA A 58 17.21 -26.96 8.36
C ALA A 58 16.02 -27.93 8.41
N LEU A 59 16.20 -29.07 9.07
CA LEU A 59 15.12 -30.03 9.31
C LEU A 59 14.02 -29.35 10.14
N ILE A 60 12.78 -29.37 9.65
CA ILE A 60 11.63 -28.86 10.39
C ILE A 60 11.35 -29.86 11.51
N GLY A 61 11.56 -29.43 12.76
CA GLY A 61 11.27 -30.22 13.96
C GLY A 61 9.76 -30.43 14.19
N GLU A 62 9.42 -31.09 15.30
CA GLU A 62 8.02 -31.37 15.68
C GLU A 62 7.21 -30.08 16.02
N ASP A 63 7.88 -28.93 16.16
CA ASP A 63 7.26 -27.61 16.26
C ASP A 63 6.81 -27.10 14.87
N LEU A 64 5.81 -27.77 14.32
CA LEU A 64 5.13 -27.43 13.06
C LEU A 64 4.22 -26.18 13.17
N GLY A 65 4.22 -25.49 14.31
CA GLY A 65 3.23 -24.46 14.61
C GLY A 65 3.50 -23.10 13.99
N THR A 66 4.77 -22.77 13.73
CA THR A 66 5.17 -21.42 13.32
C THR A 66 6.10 -21.44 12.12
N ASP A 67 5.54 -21.16 10.95
CA ASP A 67 6.33 -20.92 9.74
C ASP A 67 6.93 -19.52 9.78
N SER A 68 8.16 -19.42 10.29
CA SER A 68 8.93 -18.18 10.32
C SER A 68 9.25 -17.64 8.92
N GLU A 69 9.05 -18.40 7.84
CA GLU A 69 9.31 -17.98 6.46
C GLU A 69 8.07 -17.37 5.76
N ALA A 70 6.89 -17.37 6.41
CA ALA A 70 5.65 -16.82 5.88
C ALA A 70 5.55 -15.28 5.98
N GLU A 71 6.62 -14.55 5.63
CA GLU A 71 6.60 -13.09 5.61
C GLU A 71 5.72 -12.55 4.47
N ASP A 72 4.71 -11.75 4.81
CA ASP A 72 3.71 -11.23 3.85
C ASP A 72 4.26 -10.12 2.93
N ASP A 73 5.33 -9.41 3.35
CA ASP A 73 6.00 -8.31 2.63
C ASP A 73 7.53 -8.33 2.85
N PRO A 74 8.27 -9.26 2.21
CA PRO A 74 9.69 -9.44 2.46
C PRO A 74 10.52 -8.21 2.06
N VAL A 75 11.66 -7.99 2.73
CA VAL A 75 12.50 -6.78 2.58
C VAL A 75 12.90 -6.49 1.13
N TRP A 76 13.19 -7.53 0.33
CA TRP A 76 13.55 -7.36 -1.08
C TRP A 76 12.39 -6.75 -1.90
N ALA A 77 11.13 -7.09 -1.57
CA ALA A 77 9.95 -6.58 -2.25
C ALA A 77 9.71 -5.11 -1.88
N GLN A 78 9.94 -4.75 -0.63
CA GLN A 78 9.92 -3.36 -0.17
C GLN A 78 10.98 -2.52 -0.90
N LYS A 79 12.23 -3.00 -0.96
CA LYS A 79 13.33 -2.34 -1.66
C LYS A 79 13.06 -2.17 -3.15
N ARG A 80 12.54 -3.21 -3.80
CA ARG A 80 12.15 -3.14 -5.22
C ARG A 80 11.10 -2.08 -5.48
N ARG A 81 10.07 -1.97 -4.63
CA ARG A 81 9.03 -0.93 -4.74
C ARG A 81 9.59 0.47 -4.52
N LYS A 82 10.47 0.65 -3.54
CA LYS A 82 11.17 1.91 -3.31
C LYS A 82 11.96 2.33 -4.55
N ASN A 83 12.83 1.46 -5.06
CA ASN A 83 13.66 1.75 -6.23
C ASN A 83 12.81 2.13 -7.45
N ARG A 84 11.69 1.42 -7.68
CA ARG A 84 10.76 1.76 -8.77
C ARG A 84 10.24 3.19 -8.69
N VAL A 85 9.96 3.71 -7.51
CA VAL A 85 9.50 5.10 -7.32
C VAL A 85 10.66 6.09 -7.50
N GLU A 86 11.85 5.72 -7.02
CA GLU A 86 13.07 6.53 -7.20
C GLU A 86 13.46 6.72 -8.66
N ASP A 87 13.18 5.75 -9.53
CA ASP A 87 13.49 5.78 -10.97
C ASP A 87 12.66 6.82 -11.76
N PHE A 88 11.63 7.43 -11.17
CA PHE A 88 10.85 8.48 -11.85
C PHE A 88 11.55 9.84 -11.79
N PHE A 89 12.14 10.26 -12.91
CA PHE A 89 12.88 11.52 -13.02
C PHE A 89 12.00 12.77 -12.97
N ASP A 90 10.71 12.65 -13.31
CA ASP A 90 9.74 13.73 -13.34
C ASP A 90 9.08 14.00 -11.98
N LEU A 91 9.33 13.15 -10.97
CA LEU A 91 8.87 13.34 -9.60
C LEU A 91 9.93 14.06 -8.76
N ASN A 92 9.47 14.97 -7.89
CA ASN A 92 10.32 15.56 -6.86
C ASN A 92 10.52 14.61 -5.66
N SER A 93 11.54 14.89 -4.83
CA SER A 93 11.88 14.07 -3.67
C SER A 93 10.72 13.91 -2.67
N GLY A 94 9.94 14.96 -2.43
CA GLY A 94 8.79 14.90 -1.53
C GLY A 94 7.61 14.10 -2.11
N GLU A 95 7.40 14.15 -3.43
CA GLU A 95 6.40 13.29 -4.09
C GLU A 95 6.82 11.82 -3.99
N LYS A 96 8.09 11.52 -4.27
CA LYS A 96 8.65 10.17 -4.14
C LYS A 96 8.52 9.65 -2.72
N GLU A 97 8.94 10.43 -1.73
CA GLU A 97 8.90 10.04 -0.32
C GLU A 97 7.47 9.72 0.13
N LEU A 98 6.50 10.58 -0.19
CA LEU A 98 5.11 10.33 0.15
C LEU A 98 4.56 9.07 -0.54
N ILE A 99 4.85 8.89 -1.83
CA ILE A 99 4.40 7.72 -2.59
C ILE A 99 5.00 6.44 -1.99
N ILE A 100 6.27 6.46 -1.59
CA ILE A 100 6.94 5.33 -0.92
C ILE A 100 6.24 5.04 0.42
N MET A 101 6.01 6.06 1.25
CA MET A 101 5.30 5.91 2.53
C MET A 101 3.92 5.29 2.35
N TRP A 102 3.14 5.81 1.40
CA TRP A 102 1.81 5.27 1.08
C TRP A 102 1.88 3.82 0.58
N ASN A 103 2.80 3.52 -0.33
CA ASN A 103 2.97 2.17 -0.88
C ASN A 103 3.36 1.16 0.21
N LEU A 104 4.25 1.53 1.15
CA LEU A 104 4.61 0.67 2.29
C LEU A 104 3.41 0.44 3.21
N PHE A 105 2.68 1.49 3.56
CA PHE A 105 1.47 1.40 4.38
C PHE A 105 0.42 0.46 3.78
N ILE A 106 0.08 0.63 2.50
CA ILE A 106 -0.93 -0.22 1.84
C ILE A 106 -0.48 -1.69 1.80
N THR A 107 0.81 -1.97 1.56
CA THR A 107 1.28 -3.37 1.56
C THR A 107 1.24 -3.98 2.96
N ARG A 108 1.67 -3.25 3.99
CA ARG A 108 1.61 -3.70 5.39
C ARG A 108 0.20 -4.11 5.79
N TYR A 109 -0.81 -3.40 5.29
CA TYR A 109 -2.22 -3.66 5.57
C TYR A 109 -2.98 -4.25 4.38
N ARG A 110 -2.30 -4.96 3.47
CA ARG A 110 -2.90 -5.46 2.22
C ARG A 110 -4.07 -6.42 2.45
N THR A 111 -4.03 -7.19 3.54
CA THR A 111 -5.10 -8.09 3.96
C THR A 111 -6.33 -7.34 4.49
N ARG A 112 -6.15 -6.11 4.97
CA ARG A 112 -7.22 -5.23 5.46
C ARG A 112 -7.82 -4.36 4.35
N TYR A 113 -7.00 -3.85 3.44
CA TYR A 113 -7.43 -2.89 2.41
C TYR A 113 -7.43 -3.52 1.01
N VAL A 114 -8.39 -4.41 0.75
CA VAL A 114 -8.43 -5.19 -0.50
C VAL A 114 -9.15 -4.48 -1.66
N GLY A 115 -10.03 -3.50 -1.40
CA GLY A 115 -10.90 -2.90 -2.42
C GLY A 115 -11.08 -1.39 -2.29
N LYS A 116 -11.61 -0.76 -3.35
CA LYS A 116 -11.82 0.70 -3.45
C LYS A 116 -12.62 1.29 -2.29
N CYS A 117 -13.62 0.55 -1.79
CA CYS A 117 -14.44 0.96 -0.63
C CYS A 117 -13.61 1.18 0.65
N HIS A 118 -12.45 0.51 0.78
CA HIS A 118 -11.58 0.63 1.93
C HIS A 118 -10.61 1.82 1.85
N VAL A 119 -10.47 2.47 0.69
CA VAL A 119 -9.47 3.54 0.50
C VAL A 119 -9.73 4.73 1.42
N LEU A 120 -11.00 5.08 1.68
CA LEU A 120 -11.33 6.10 2.68
C LEU A 120 -10.78 5.74 4.07
N GLN A 121 -10.97 4.49 4.48
CA GLN A 121 -10.53 4.03 5.79
C GLN A 121 -9.00 3.99 5.84
N ALA A 122 -8.35 3.48 4.78
CA ALA A 122 -6.91 3.50 4.61
C ALA A 122 -6.33 4.92 4.71
N CYS A 123 -6.94 5.92 4.08
CA CYS A 123 -6.50 7.32 4.19
C CYS A 123 -6.63 7.86 5.61
N LYS A 124 -7.69 7.51 6.36
CA LYS A 124 -7.84 7.93 7.76
C LYS A 124 -6.79 7.29 8.66
N ASP A 125 -6.57 5.99 8.47
CA ASP A 125 -5.59 5.24 9.26
C ASP A 125 -4.17 5.69 8.93
N PHE A 126 -3.88 6.00 7.67
CA PHE A 126 -2.62 6.62 7.25
C PHE A 126 -2.40 7.98 7.91
N VAL A 127 -3.42 8.84 7.97
CA VAL A 127 -3.34 10.13 8.67
C VAL A 127 -3.14 9.97 10.18
N LYS A 128 -3.70 8.90 10.77
CA LYS A 128 -3.52 8.59 12.19
C LYS A 128 -2.09 8.13 12.49
N GLU A 129 -1.51 7.29 11.64
CA GLU A 129 -0.18 6.70 11.84
C GLU A 129 0.96 7.63 11.39
N TYR A 130 0.80 8.26 10.23
CA TYR A 130 1.84 9.07 9.57
C TYR A 130 1.56 10.58 9.59
N GLY A 131 0.52 11.02 10.30
CA GLY A 131 0.13 12.43 10.35
C GLY A 131 1.28 13.34 10.79
N SER A 132 1.95 13.00 11.90
CA SER A 132 3.09 13.76 12.42
C SER A 132 4.28 13.74 11.45
N ASP A 133 4.56 12.60 10.81
CA ASP A 133 5.62 12.48 9.80
C ASP A 133 5.36 13.38 8.58
N ILE A 134 4.10 13.49 8.15
CA ILE A 134 3.72 14.36 7.02
C ILE A 134 4.05 15.82 7.32
N PHE A 135 3.87 16.26 8.56
CA PHE A 135 4.20 17.63 8.96
C PHE A 135 5.71 17.83 9.18
N SER A 136 6.35 16.93 9.94
CA SER A 136 7.79 17.03 10.24
C SER A 136 8.65 17.00 8.97
N LYS A 137 8.25 16.20 7.97
CA LYS A 137 8.92 16.09 6.67
C LYS A 137 8.45 17.10 5.63
N ARG A 138 7.56 18.03 6.00
CA ARG A 138 6.99 19.07 5.11
C ARG A 138 6.29 18.50 3.86
N LEU A 139 5.64 17.34 4.00
CA LEU A 139 4.97 16.62 2.91
C LEU A 139 3.48 16.99 2.75
N TYR A 140 2.95 17.93 3.52
CA TYR A 140 1.53 18.31 3.50
C TYR A 140 0.98 18.56 2.09
N ASN A 141 1.65 19.38 1.28
CA ASN A 141 1.19 19.67 -0.09
C ASN A 141 1.26 18.45 -1.01
N ASN A 142 2.28 17.60 -0.85
CA ASN A 142 2.38 16.34 -1.58
C ASN A 142 1.21 15.43 -1.20
N PHE A 143 0.81 15.42 0.08
CA PHE A 143 -0.33 14.63 0.55
C PHE A 143 -1.66 15.12 0.00
N ILE A 144 -1.87 16.44 -0.06
CA ILE A 144 -3.03 17.01 -0.75
C ILE A 144 -3.05 16.57 -2.22
N LEU A 145 -1.93 16.67 -2.92
CA LEU A 145 -1.81 16.25 -4.32
C LEU A 145 -2.11 14.75 -4.49
N HIS A 146 -1.63 13.89 -3.59
CA HIS A 146 -1.96 12.47 -3.58
C HIS A 146 -3.47 12.22 -3.44
N LEU A 147 -4.14 12.88 -2.48
CA LEU A 147 -5.59 12.74 -2.30
C LEU A 147 -6.38 13.28 -3.51
N THR A 148 -5.93 14.39 -4.11
CA THR A 148 -6.52 14.92 -5.34
C THR A 148 -6.39 13.90 -6.48
N ASN A 149 -5.24 13.25 -6.62
CA ASN A 149 -5.04 12.21 -7.62
C ASN A 149 -5.95 11.00 -7.40
N LEU A 150 -6.16 10.57 -6.16
CA LEU A 150 -7.15 9.52 -5.85
C LEU A 150 -8.57 9.94 -6.27
N GLY A 151 -8.91 11.23 -6.15
CA GLY A 151 -10.20 11.76 -6.59
C GLY A 151 -10.36 11.89 -8.10
N ASP A 152 -9.29 12.31 -8.79
CA ASP A 152 -9.27 12.39 -10.26
C ASP A 152 -9.47 11.01 -10.88
N HIS A 153 -8.84 9.98 -10.31
CA HIS A 153 -8.95 8.57 -10.71
C HIS A 153 -10.24 7.87 -10.23
N LYS A 154 -11.18 8.61 -9.63
CA LYS A 154 -12.48 8.10 -9.13
C LYS A 154 -12.35 6.98 -8.08
N ILE A 155 -11.21 6.92 -7.40
CA ILE A 155 -10.97 5.98 -6.29
C ILE A 155 -11.55 6.56 -4.99
N LEU A 156 -11.39 7.87 -4.77
CA LEU A 156 -11.86 8.56 -3.57
C LEU A 156 -12.73 9.78 -3.93
N PRO A 157 -14.05 9.79 -3.64
CA PRO A 157 -14.92 10.93 -3.95
C PRO A 157 -14.41 12.25 -3.35
N ALA A 158 -14.63 13.37 -4.06
CA ALA A 158 -14.15 14.69 -3.62
C ALA A 158 -14.62 15.08 -2.20
N LYS A 159 -15.86 14.76 -1.82
CA LYS A 159 -16.38 14.96 -0.46
C LYS A 159 -15.54 14.24 0.60
N GLN A 160 -15.00 13.07 0.26
CA GLN A 160 -14.17 12.26 1.15
C GLN A 160 -12.74 12.80 1.22
N VAL A 161 -12.16 13.28 0.11
CA VAL A 161 -10.87 13.99 0.11
C VAL A 161 -10.87 15.12 1.14
N VAL A 162 -11.88 16.00 1.10
CA VAL A 162 -11.97 17.14 2.04
C VAL A 162 -12.07 16.67 3.49
N ARG A 163 -12.75 15.55 3.76
CA ARG A 163 -12.86 14.98 5.11
C ARG A 163 -11.50 14.51 5.63
N VAL A 164 -10.71 13.83 4.80
CA VAL A 164 -9.36 13.35 5.17
C VAL A 164 -8.44 14.55 5.45
N VAL A 165 -8.46 15.57 4.60
CA VAL A 165 -7.64 16.79 4.79
C VAL A 165 -7.97 17.49 6.10
N ARG A 166 -9.26 17.63 6.45
CA ARG A 166 -9.67 18.20 7.74
C ARG A 166 -9.18 17.36 8.92
N SER A 167 -9.20 16.03 8.80
CA SER A 167 -8.69 15.13 9.84
C SER A 167 -7.19 15.33 10.07
N LEU A 168 -6.40 15.47 9.00
CA LEU A 168 -4.96 15.70 9.11
C LEU A 168 -4.65 17.01 9.84
N LYS A 169 -5.38 18.09 9.51
CA LYS A 169 -5.21 19.38 10.19
C LYS A 169 -5.54 19.29 11.68
N LYS A 170 -6.64 18.62 12.03
CA LYS A 170 -7.05 18.48 13.45
C LYS A 170 -6.00 17.76 14.28
N ASN A 171 -5.43 16.68 13.74
CA ASN A 171 -4.41 15.92 14.46
C ASN A 171 -3.12 16.71 14.72
N CYS A 172 -2.86 17.79 13.97
CA CYS A 172 -1.71 18.66 14.16
C CYS A 172 -1.87 19.65 15.33
N PHE A 173 -3.10 19.99 15.71
CA PHE A 173 -3.40 21.01 16.75
C PHE A 173 -3.72 20.39 18.12
N ILE A 174 -3.41 19.11 18.32
CA ILE A 174 -3.70 18.39 19.58
C ILE A 174 -2.42 18.13 20.39
N GLU A 175 -1.23 18.44 19.85
CA GLU A 175 0.05 18.25 20.56
C GLU A 175 0.67 19.55 21.13
N ASP A 176 -0.11 20.63 21.26
CA ASP A 176 0.28 21.86 21.97
C ASP A 176 -0.54 22.06 23.26
#